data_AF-A0A8C9QNQ8-F1
#
_entry.id   AF-A0A8C9QNQ8-F1
#
_cell.length_a   1.000
_cell.length_b   1.000
_cell.length_c   1.000
_cell.angle_alpha   90.00
_cell.angle_beta   90.00
_cell.angle_gamma   90.00
#
_symmetry.space_group_name_H-M   'P 1'
#
loop_
_entity.id
_entity.type
_entity.pdbx_description
1 polymer ?
#
loop_
_entity_poly.entity_id
_entity_poly.type
_entity_poly.pdbx_seq_one_letter_code
_entity_poly.pdbx_strand_id
1 'polypeptide(L)'
;MFLQLHPALCSLHKAELGRANQAQCCRSAAEWADLSLKYISLPTGQDSVSPIRTTHTGQVRGRLVHVKETDVGVHTFLGIPFAKPPVGPLRFAAPEPPEPWSGVRDGTSHPAMCLQNADALNLEALNLGSTNLPPIPMSEDCLYLSIYAPTHDGVGQGGHHMVYLLISQVMVWIHGGGLVMGSASMYDGSTLAAIENVLVVTIQYRLGVLGFFSTGDQHATGNWGYLDQVAALRWVQQNIAHFGGNPDRVTIFGESAGGTSVSSLVVSFQAWWMGPSYPGTPRSFWPLPIFNVFQASLVSTMMSMAGSFPW
;
A
#
# COMPACT_ATOMS: atom_id res chain seq x y z
N MET A 1 30.86 18.63 28.05
CA MET A 1 31.67 19.34 27.05
C MET A 1 30.86 19.35 25.76
N PHE A 2 30.11 20.43 25.54
CA PHE A 2 29.13 20.57 24.46
C PHE A 2 29.85 20.62 23.10
N LEU A 3 29.47 19.75 22.16
CA LEU A 3 29.79 19.96 20.76
C LEU A 3 28.87 21.08 20.22
N GLN A 4 29.49 22.18 19.81
CA GLN A 4 28.86 23.31 19.14
C GLN A 4 28.38 22.90 17.74
N LEU A 5 27.10 23.11 17.45
CA LEU A 5 26.58 23.14 16.09
C LEU A 5 26.79 24.54 15.48
N HIS A 6 27.25 24.53 14.23
CA HIS A 6 27.75 25.65 13.43
C HIS A 6 26.62 26.65 13.06
N PRO A 7 26.84 28.00 13.02
CA PRO A 7 25.76 29.00 12.94
C PRO A 7 25.08 29.22 11.57
N ALA A 8 25.18 28.30 10.60
CA ALA A 8 24.79 28.59 9.22
C ALA A 8 23.31 28.29 8.87
N LEU A 9 22.52 27.73 9.78
CA LEU A 9 21.12 27.32 9.49
C LEU A 9 20.05 28.34 9.90
N CYS A 10 20.44 29.55 10.34
CA CYS A 10 19.48 30.54 10.89
C CYS A 10 19.33 31.81 10.04
N SER A 11 19.65 31.77 8.74
CA SER A 11 19.61 32.96 7.85
C SER A 11 18.53 32.95 6.75
N LEU A 12 17.58 32.01 6.76
CA LEU A 12 16.47 31.98 5.77
C LEU A 12 15.09 31.85 6.43
N HIS A 13 14.82 32.66 7.46
CA HIS A 13 13.44 32.97 7.90
C HIS A 13 13.42 34.22 8.81
N LYS A 14 13.85 35.36 8.27
CA LYS A 14 13.81 36.67 8.98
C LYS A 14 13.24 37.79 8.12
N ALA A 15 12.17 37.49 7.39
CA ALA A 15 11.43 38.51 6.66
C ALA A 15 9.91 38.30 6.75
N GLU A 16 9.39 37.90 7.91
CA GLU A 16 7.99 38.11 8.28
C GLU A 16 7.83 37.68 9.75
N LEU A 17 7.17 38.52 10.56
CA LEU A 17 6.95 38.44 12.01
C LEU A 17 7.86 39.36 12.83
N GLY A 18 7.39 40.60 12.96
CA GLY A 18 7.87 41.56 13.94
C GLY A 18 7.63 41.07 15.37
N ARG A 19 8.64 41.31 16.22
CA ARG A 19 8.56 41.40 17.68
C ARG A 19 7.76 40.28 18.39
N ALA A 20 8.31 39.08 18.41
CA ALA A 20 8.03 38.12 19.48
C ALA A 20 9.37 37.70 20.14
N ASN A 21 9.47 37.89 21.46
CA ASN A 21 10.66 37.55 22.22
C ASN A 21 10.89 36.03 22.21
N GLN A 22 12.15 35.63 22.02
CA GLN A 22 12.61 34.24 21.89
C GLN A 22 12.14 33.30 23.02
N ALA A 23 11.87 33.84 24.21
CA ALA A 23 11.35 33.10 25.37
C ALA A 23 9.86 32.71 25.28
N GLN A 24 9.09 33.29 24.34
CA GLN A 24 7.68 33.00 24.14
C GLN A 24 7.48 31.85 23.13
N CYS A 25 8.37 31.71 22.14
CA CYS A 25 8.42 30.57 21.21
C CYS A 25 8.74 29.24 21.91
N CYS A 26 9.64 29.25 22.91
CA CYS A 26 10.01 28.02 23.61
C CYS A 26 8.89 27.50 24.54
N ARG A 27 8.00 28.39 25.04
CA ARG A 27 6.88 27.97 25.90
C ARG A 27 5.75 27.34 25.10
N SER A 28 5.43 27.87 23.91
CA SER A 28 4.43 27.22 23.06
C SER A 28 4.91 25.85 22.57
N ALA A 29 6.18 25.71 22.17
CA ALA A 29 6.73 24.42 21.72
C ALA A 29 6.66 23.32 22.79
N ALA A 30 6.81 23.66 24.08
CA ALA A 30 6.68 22.72 25.18
C ALA A 30 5.22 22.32 25.47
N GLU A 31 4.26 23.25 25.30
CA GLU A 31 2.83 22.95 25.46
C GLU A 31 2.25 22.12 24.29
N TRP A 32 2.82 22.24 23.08
CA TRP A 32 2.46 21.37 21.94
C TRP A 32 3.05 19.95 22.03
N ALA A 33 4.17 19.78 22.75
CA ALA A 33 4.76 18.46 22.99
C ALA A 33 3.97 17.64 24.03
N ASP A 34 3.27 18.29 24.96
CA ASP A 34 2.51 17.62 26.03
C ASP A 34 1.13 17.11 25.55
N LEU A 35 0.56 17.71 24.51
CA LEU A 35 -0.70 17.27 23.91
C LEU A 35 -0.57 16.07 22.95
N SER A 36 0.65 15.67 22.59
CA SER A 36 0.93 14.51 21.72
C SER A 36 1.46 13.28 22.48
N LEU A 37 1.64 13.38 23.80
CA LEU A 37 2.19 12.30 24.64
C LEU A 37 1.15 11.43 25.36
N LYS A 38 -0.15 11.67 25.15
CA LYS A 38 -1.20 10.77 25.63
C LYS A 38 -1.61 9.83 24.50
N TYR A 39 -1.32 8.54 24.71
CA TYR A 39 -1.60 7.38 23.86
C TYR A 39 -0.60 7.10 22.74
N ILE A 40 0.44 6.32 23.05
CA ILE A 40 0.68 4.97 22.47
C ILE A 40 1.53 4.23 23.51
N SER A 41 0.87 3.46 24.37
CA SER A 41 1.54 2.38 25.09
C SER A 41 1.98 1.35 24.05
N LEU A 42 3.28 1.09 23.95
CA LEU A 42 3.81 -0.05 23.18
C LEU A 42 3.13 -1.32 23.70
N PRO A 43 2.42 -2.08 22.86
CA PRO A 43 1.70 -3.22 23.38
C PRO A 43 2.63 -4.42 23.56
N THR A 44 2.40 -5.12 24.66
CA THR A 44 3.08 -6.34 25.10
C THR A 44 2.85 -7.50 24.11
N GLY A 45 3.93 -8.15 23.67
CA GLY A 45 4.11 -9.54 23.19
C GLY A 45 3.11 -10.26 22.26
N GLN A 46 1.80 -10.05 22.44
CA GLN A 46 0.72 -10.66 21.68
C GLN A 46 0.26 -9.76 20.52
N ASP A 47 0.34 -8.44 20.70
CA ASP A 47 0.05 -7.45 19.64
C ASP A 47 1.15 -7.38 18.57
N SER A 48 2.36 -7.89 18.85
CA SER A 48 3.42 -8.01 17.86
C SER A 48 3.23 -9.24 16.96
N VAL A 49 2.73 -10.37 17.49
CA VAL A 49 2.53 -11.59 16.68
C VAL A 49 1.24 -11.52 15.87
N SER A 50 0.17 -10.95 16.42
CA SER A 50 -1.12 -10.80 15.74
C SER A 50 -1.60 -9.34 15.80
N PRO A 51 -0.95 -8.46 15.03
CA PRO A 51 -1.23 -7.03 15.08
C PRO A 51 -2.65 -6.73 14.59
N ILE A 52 -3.36 -5.87 15.30
CA ILE A 52 -4.63 -5.29 14.84
C ILE A 52 -4.38 -3.87 14.35
N ARG A 53 -4.94 -3.51 13.20
CA ARG A 53 -4.94 -2.15 12.64
C ARG A 53 -6.36 -1.70 12.35
N THR A 54 -6.63 -0.43 12.62
CA THR A 54 -7.94 0.18 12.41
C THR A 54 -7.89 0.99 11.12
N THR A 55 -8.73 0.64 10.17
CA THR A 55 -8.96 1.39 8.93
C THR A 55 -10.18 2.30 9.12
N HIS A 56 -10.48 3.14 8.13
CA HIS A 56 -11.72 3.92 8.09
C HIS A 56 -13.00 3.06 8.06
N THR A 57 -12.89 1.81 7.60
CA THR A 57 -14.03 0.90 7.38
C THR A 57 -14.13 -0.22 8.41
N GLY A 58 -13.09 -0.47 9.21
CA GLY A 58 -13.14 -1.41 10.33
C GLY A 58 -11.76 -1.87 10.78
N GLN A 59 -11.73 -2.83 11.71
CA GLN A 59 -10.48 -3.38 12.23
C GLN A 59 -10.07 -4.64 11.46
N VAL A 60 -8.76 -4.78 11.20
CA VAL A 60 -8.17 -5.97 10.57
C VAL A 60 -7.07 -6.54 11.44
N ARG A 61 -7.08 -7.87 11.61
CA ARG A 61 -6.01 -8.64 12.26
C ARG A 61 -5.05 -9.16 11.20
N GLY A 62 -3.77 -8.85 11.36
CA GLY A 62 -2.68 -9.43 10.59
C GLY A 62 -1.94 -10.52 11.35
N ARG A 63 -0.78 -10.91 10.80
CA ARG A 63 0.18 -11.82 11.44
C ARG A 63 1.60 -11.33 11.22
N LEU A 64 2.49 -11.68 12.12
CA LEU A 64 3.94 -11.53 11.95
C LEU A 64 4.50 -12.70 11.14
N VAL A 65 5.27 -12.39 10.09
CA VAL A 65 6.07 -13.37 9.34
C VAL A 65 7.54 -12.99 9.44
N HIS A 66 8.41 -13.99 9.45
CA HIS A 66 9.87 -13.78 9.44
C HIS A 66 10.39 -14.09 8.04
N VAL A 67 11.15 -13.15 7.47
CA VAL A 67 11.81 -13.35 6.18
C VAL A 67 13.13 -14.05 6.42
N LYS A 68 13.35 -15.17 5.72
CA LYS A 68 14.61 -15.94 5.80
C LYS A 68 15.79 -15.00 5.52
N GLU A 69 16.90 -15.20 6.22
CA GLU A 69 18.14 -14.43 6.03
C GLU A 69 18.06 -12.95 6.45
N THR A 70 17.00 -12.55 7.16
CA THR A 70 16.87 -11.21 7.76
C THR A 70 16.43 -11.32 9.22
N ASP A 71 16.86 -10.38 10.07
CA ASP A 71 16.37 -10.24 11.45
C ASP A 71 15.09 -9.38 11.54
N VAL A 72 14.53 -8.98 10.40
CA VAL A 72 13.37 -8.08 10.31
C VAL A 72 12.10 -8.91 10.16
N GLY A 73 11.21 -8.81 11.14
CA GLY A 73 9.85 -9.34 11.02
C GLY A 73 8.98 -8.45 10.12
N VAL A 74 7.96 -9.02 9.48
CA VAL A 74 7.00 -8.29 8.65
C VAL A 74 5.59 -8.56 9.14
N HIS A 75 4.83 -7.52 9.45
CA HIS A 75 3.40 -7.62 9.67
C HIS A 75 2.67 -7.71 8.33
N THR A 76 1.99 -8.82 8.09
CA THR A 76 1.17 -9.04 6.90
C THR A 76 -0.32 -8.89 7.22
N PHE A 77 -1.03 -8.13 6.39
CA PHE A 77 -2.48 -7.98 6.43
C PHE A 77 -3.03 -8.29 5.03
N LEU A 78 -3.61 -9.47 4.87
CA LEU A 78 -4.06 -10.01 3.60
C LEU A 78 -5.59 -9.86 3.46
N GLY A 79 -6.08 -9.66 2.23
CA GLY A 79 -7.51 -9.73 1.96
C GLY A 79 -8.36 -8.59 2.55
N ILE A 80 -7.83 -7.37 2.56
CA ILE A 80 -8.55 -6.18 3.02
C ILE A 80 -9.44 -5.65 1.89
N PRO A 81 -10.76 -5.51 2.09
CA PRO A 81 -11.65 -4.99 1.04
C PRO A 81 -11.37 -3.50 0.79
N PHE A 82 -11.13 -3.13 -0.47
CA PHE A 82 -11.01 -1.72 -0.86
C PHE A 82 -12.22 -1.20 -1.64
N ALA A 83 -13.14 -2.09 -2.02
CA ALA A 83 -14.39 -1.75 -2.71
C ALA A 83 -15.48 -2.79 -2.37
N LYS A 84 -16.73 -2.48 -2.72
CA LYS A 84 -17.83 -3.46 -2.65
C LYS A 84 -17.60 -4.60 -3.65
N PRO A 85 -18.11 -5.81 -3.39
CA PRO A 85 -18.09 -6.89 -4.36
C PRO A 85 -18.79 -6.46 -5.67
N PRO A 86 -18.12 -6.53 -6.83
CA PRO A 86 -18.67 -6.10 -8.12
C PRO A 86 -19.60 -7.17 -8.73
N VAL A 87 -20.57 -7.64 -7.94
CA VAL A 87 -21.49 -8.72 -8.29
C VAL A 87 -22.88 -8.18 -8.63
N GLY A 88 -23.67 -8.95 -9.39
CA GLY A 88 -25.05 -8.61 -9.71
C GLY A 88 -25.15 -7.24 -10.41
N PRO A 89 -25.90 -6.26 -9.87
CA PRO A 89 -26.01 -4.92 -10.46
C PRO A 89 -24.68 -4.14 -10.54
N LEU A 90 -23.68 -4.51 -9.72
CA LEU A 90 -22.35 -3.89 -9.74
C LEU A 90 -21.40 -4.54 -10.76
N ARG A 91 -21.84 -5.62 -11.42
CA ARG A 91 -21.12 -6.16 -12.57
C ARG A 91 -21.15 -5.12 -13.68
N PHE A 92 -19.99 -4.83 -14.29
CA PHE A 92 -19.85 -3.80 -15.31
C PHE A 92 -20.18 -2.38 -14.83
N ALA A 93 -20.01 -2.12 -13.54
CA ALA A 93 -20.09 -0.78 -12.95
C ALA A 93 -18.75 -0.35 -12.36
N ALA A 94 -18.59 0.96 -12.15
CA ALA A 94 -17.46 1.51 -11.40
C ALA A 94 -17.46 0.93 -9.96
N PRO A 95 -16.28 0.68 -9.36
CA PRO A 95 -16.20 0.19 -7.99
C PRO A 95 -16.79 1.20 -7.00
N GLU A 96 -17.60 0.72 -6.08
CA GLU A 96 -18.13 1.51 -4.97
C GLU A 96 -17.27 1.34 -3.71
N PRO A 97 -17.20 2.35 -2.81
CA PRO A 97 -16.48 2.24 -1.54
C PRO A 97 -16.94 1.03 -0.70
N PRO A 98 -16.04 0.35 0.02
CA PRO A 98 -16.36 -0.86 0.76
C PRO A 98 -17.31 -0.54 1.93
N GLU A 99 -18.21 -1.48 2.23
CA GLU A 99 -19.09 -1.35 3.39
C GLU A 99 -18.28 -1.44 4.69
N PRO A 100 -18.54 -0.56 5.69
CA PRO A 100 -17.94 -0.71 7.01
C PRO A 100 -18.35 -2.04 7.66
N TRP A 101 -17.44 -2.65 8.42
CA TRP A 101 -17.73 -3.85 9.19
C TRP A 101 -17.54 -3.63 10.69
N SER A 102 -18.25 -4.43 11.48
CA SER A 102 -18.08 -4.47 12.94
C SER A 102 -17.12 -5.58 13.36
N GLY A 103 -16.46 -5.39 14.51
CA GLY A 103 -15.47 -6.34 15.02
C GLY A 103 -14.15 -6.33 14.23
N VAL A 104 -13.38 -7.41 14.41
CA VAL A 104 -12.05 -7.56 13.82
C VAL A 104 -12.11 -8.59 12.70
N ARG A 105 -11.90 -8.14 11.45
CA ARG A 105 -11.81 -9.01 10.29
C ARG A 105 -10.48 -9.78 10.32
N ASP A 106 -10.53 -11.05 9.97
CA ASP A 106 -9.33 -11.85 9.78
C ASP A 106 -8.66 -11.46 8.45
N GLY A 107 -7.43 -10.96 8.55
CA GLY A 107 -6.57 -10.62 7.42
C GLY A 107 -5.30 -11.47 7.38
N THR A 108 -5.38 -12.74 7.76
CA THR A 108 -4.23 -13.66 7.79
C THR A 108 -4.15 -14.62 6.59
N SER A 109 -5.12 -14.56 5.68
CA SER A 109 -5.23 -15.44 4.50
C SER A 109 -5.49 -14.65 3.21
N HIS A 110 -5.03 -15.19 2.09
CA HIS A 110 -5.22 -14.55 0.79
C HIS A 110 -6.70 -14.51 0.37
N PRO A 111 -7.15 -13.40 -0.22
CA PRO A 111 -8.50 -13.30 -0.76
C PRO A 111 -8.65 -14.16 -2.02
N ALA A 112 -9.90 -14.36 -2.45
CA ALA A 112 -10.19 -14.98 -3.73
C ALA A 112 -9.58 -14.17 -4.89
N MET A 113 -9.07 -14.88 -5.90
CA MET A 113 -8.61 -14.27 -7.14
C MET A 113 -9.80 -13.80 -7.97
N CYS A 114 -9.61 -12.79 -8.81
CA CYS A 114 -10.64 -12.39 -9.77
C CYS A 114 -10.87 -13.50 -10.81
N LEU A 115 -12.12 -13.66 -11.25
CA LEU A 115 -12.47 -14.65 -12.29
C LEU A 115 -11.59 -14.50 -13.53
N GLN A 116 -10.97 -15.61 -13.92
CA GLN A 116 -10.05 -15.74 -15.04
C GLN A 116 -10.00 -17.22 -15.48
N ASN A 117 -9.33 -17.50 -16.60
CA ASN A 117 -9.15 -18.88 -17.04
C ASN A 117 -8.10 -19.59 -16.17
N ALA A 118 -8.52 -20.59 -15.39
CA ALA A 118 -7.65 -21.34 -14.49
C ALA A 118 -6.54 -22.12 -15.22
N ASP A 119 -6.84 -22.70 -16.38
CA ASP A 119 -5.85 -23.45 -17.16
C ASP A 119 -4.76 -22.51 -17.68
N ALA A 120 -5.15 -21.33 -18.16
CA ALA A 120 -4.20 -20.30 -18.60
C ALA A 120 -3.32 -19.81 -17.44
N LEU A 121 -3.90 -19.56 -16.27
CA LEU A 121 -3.16 -19.14 -15.08
C LEU A 121 -2.17 -20.23 -14.62
N ASN A 122 -2.59 -21.49 -14.59
CA ASN A 122 -1.73 -22.60 -14.20
C ASN A 122 -0.56 -22.77 -15.17
N LEU A 123 -0.80 -22.62 -16.48
CA LEU A 123 0.26 -22.68 -17.48
C LEU A 123 1.26 -21.53 -17.34
N GLU A 124 0.77 -20.30 -17.09
CA GLU A 124 1.62 -19.14 -16.79
C GLU A 124 2.49 -19.38 -15.54
N ALA A 125 1.89 -19.91 -14.48
CA ALA A 125 2.60 -20.21 -13.23
C ALA A 125 3.72 -21.23 -13.45
N LEU A 126 3.45 -22.30 -14.21
CA LEU A 126 4.46 -23.30 -14.58
C LEU A 126 5.60 -22.66 -15.39
N ASN A 127 5.29 -21.78 -16.35
CA ASN A 127 6.30 -21.07 -17.14
C ASN A 127 7.18 -20.15 -16.30
N LEU A 128 6.62 -19.56 -15.23
CA LEU A 128 7.34 -18.74 -14.26
C LEU A 128 8.08 -19.56 -13.17
N GLY A 129 8.14 -20.89 -13.32
CA GLY A 129 8.80 -21.77 -12.35
C GLY A 129 8.05 -21.89 -11.02
N SER A 130 6.80 -21.42 -10.95
CA SER A 130 5.91 -21.59 -9.80
C SER A 130 5.19 -22.92 -9.92
N THR A 131 5.68 -23.92 -9.19
CA THR A 131 5.14 -25.28 -9.25
C THR A 131 3.98 -25.54 -8.29
N ASN A 132 3.71 -24.62 -7.36
CA ASN A 132 2.70 -24.77 -6.31
C ASN A 132 1.98 -23.45 -6.03
N LEU A 133 1.13 -22.98 -6.95
CA LEU A 133 0.16 -21.96 -6.54
C LEU A 133 -0.80 -22.61 -5.53
N PRO A 134 -0.95 -22.06 -4.31
CA PRO A 134 -1.94 -22.55 -3.38
C PRO A 134 -3.32 -22.51 -4.07
N PRO A 135 -4.22 -23.47 -3.75
CA PRO A 135 -5.56 -23.51 -4.34
C PRO A 135 -6.40 -22.35 -3.79
N ILE A 136 -6.16 -21.16 -4.31
CA ILE A 136 -6.90 -19.95 -3.97
C ILE A 136 -8.18 -19.95 -4.83
N PRO A 137 -9.36 -19.80 -4.22
CA PRO A 137 -10.61 -19.78 -4.97
C PRO A 137 -10.66 -18.57 -5.91
N MET A 138 -11.44 -18.67 -6.99
CA MET A 138 -11.78 -17.53 -7.83
C MET A 138 -13.20 -17.06 -7.53
N SER A 139 -13.41 -15.74 -7.57
CA SER A 139 -14.71 -15.12 -7.33
C SER A 139 -14.82 -13.79 -8.09
N GLU A 140 -16.05 -13.33 -8.34
CA GLU A 140 -16.29 -11.93 -8.72
C GLU A 140 -16.09 -10.99 -7.52
N ASP A 141 -16.36 -11.48 -6.30
CA ASP A 141 -15.96 -10.80 -5.07
C ASP A 141 -14.44 -10.96 -4.88
N CYS A 142 -13.68 -10.09 -5.54
CA CYS A 142 -12.23 -10.15 -5.58
C CYS A 142 -11.52 -8.81 -5.33
N LEU A 143 -12.25 -7.72 -5.02
CA LEU A 143 -11.67 -6.38 -4.87
C LEU A 143 -11.03 -6.17 -3.48
N TYR A 144 -9.89 -6.85 -3.31
CA TYR A 144 -9.11 -6.90 -2.10
C TYR A 144 -7.66 -6.46 -2.33
N LEU A 145 -7.02 -5.95 -1.28
CA LEU A 145 -5.58 -5.67 -1.26
C LEU A 145 -4.91 -6.34 -0.07
N SER A 146 -3.59 -6.47 -0.16
CA SER A 146 -2.74 -7.01 0.89
C SER A 146 -1.62 -6.03 1.23
N ILE A 147 -1.22 -5.97 2.49
CA ILE A 147 -0.21 -5.04 3.02
C ILE A 147 0.89 -5.84 3.72
N TYR A 148 2.14 -5.49 3.43
CA TYR A 148 3.35 -6.02 4.05
C TYR A 148 4.12 -4.85 4.66
N ALA A 149 4.16 -4.80 5.99
CA ALA A 149 4.76 -3.70 6.74
C ALA A 149 5.93 -4.24 7.59
N PRO A 150 7.18 -3.78 7.36
CA PRO A 150 8.32 -4.23 8.15
C PRO A 150 8.17 -3.78 9.62
N THR A 151 8.65 -4.61 10.54
CA THR A 151 8.73 -4.29 11.97
C THR A 151 10.02 -3.55 12.27
N HIS A 152 9.97 -2.64 13.24
CA HIS A 152 11.14 -1.86 13.66
C HIS A 152 11.70 -2.33 15.02
N ASP A 153 11.36 -3.55 15.43
CA ASP A 153 11.61 -4.06 16.79
C ASP A 153 13.11 -4.34 17.09
N GLY A 154 14.01 -4.13 16.10
CA GLY A 154 15.46 -4.30 16.23
C GLY A 154 16.26 -3.03 16.59
N VAL A 155 15.65 -1.84 16.62
CA VAL A 155 16.37 -0.61 17.03
C VAL A 155 16.27 -0.46 18.54
N GLY A 156 17.29 -0.94 19.25
CA GLY A 156 17.39 -0.90 20.70
C GLY A 156 16.97 0.45 21.32
N GLN A 157 16.37 0.36 22.50
CA GLN A 157 15.78 1.44 23.32
C GLN A 157 16.75 2.56 23.79
N GLY A 158 17.80 2.86 23.02
CA GLY A 158 18.77 3.93 23.28
C GLY A 158 18.87 4.98 22.15
N GLY A 159 18.18 4.78 21.02
CA GLY A 159 18.22 5.67 19.86
C GLY A 159 16.88 6.38 19.61
N HIS A 160 16.28 6.94 20.65
CA HIS A 160 15.00 7.63 20.53
C HIS A 160 15.08 8.80 19.53
N HIS A 161 14.05 8.91 18.68
CA HIS A 161 13.63 10.08 17.90
C HIS A 161 14.13 10.32 16.45
N MET A 162 15.20 9.71 15.95
CA MET A 162 15.66 9.98 14.56
C MET A 162 15.29 8.91 13.51
N VAL A 163 14.70 7.78 13.90
CA VAL A 163 14.28 6.70 12.97
C VAL A 163 12.81 6.82 12.54
N TYR A 164 11.96 7.49 13.34
CA TYR A 164 10.58 7.84 12.95
C TYR A 164 10.49 8.86 11.80
N LEU A 165 11.62 9.47 11.41
CA LEU A 165 11.74 10.44 10.31
C LEU A 165 12.22 9.81 8.98
N LEU A 166 12.55 8.51 8.95
CA LEU A 166 12.77 7.79 7.69
C LEU A 166 11.41 7.34 7.16
N ILE A 167 10.69 8.32 6.63
CA ILE A 167 9.42 8.21 5.94
C ILE A 167 9.23 6.84 5.26
N SER A 168 8.31 6.05 5.80
CA SER A 168 7.92 4.74 5.32
C SER A 168 7.34 4.84 3.91
N GLN A 169 8.20 4.68 2.91
CA GLN A 169 7.85 4.68 1.51
C GLN A 169 6.82 3.57 1.26
N VAL A 170 5.74 3.90 0.57
CA VAL A 170 4.71 2.93 0.18
C VAL A 170 4.95 2.56 -1.28
N MET A 171 5.00 1.27 -1.56
CA MET A 171 5.09 0.71 -2.91
C MET A 171 3.84 -0.11 -3.22
N VAL A 172 3.07 0.30 -4.23
CA VAL A 172 1.83 -0.38 -4.64
C VAL A 172 2.07 -1.16 -5.93
N TRP A 173 2.00 -2.49 -5.82
CA TRP A 173 2.18 -3.43 -6.91
C TRP A 173 0.88 -3.67 -7.67
N ILE A 174 0.95 -3.48 -8.99
CA ILE A 174 -0.10 -3.83 -9.94
C ILE A 174 0.42 -5.01 -10.78
N HIS A 175 -0.21 -6.16 -10.65
CA HIS A 175 0.25 -7.38 -11.32
C HIS A 175 0.04 -7.33 -12.85
N GLY A 176 0.81 -8.15 -13.57
CA GLY A 176 0.70 -8.37 -15.01
C GLY A 176 -0.38 -9.40 -15.39
N GLY A 177 -0.23 -10.01 -16.57
CA GLY A 177 -1.14 -11.05 -17.09
C GLY A 177 -2.09 -10.58 -18.19
N GLY A 178 -1.65 -9.64 -19.03
CA GLY A 178 -2.37 -9.23 -20.25
C GLY A 178 -3.75 -8.61 -20.01
N LEU A 179 -4.04 -8.15 -18.78
CA LEU A 179 -5.37 -7.72 -18.32
C LEU A 179 -6.44 -8.84 -18.30
N VAL A 180 -6.06 -10.10 -18.53
CA VAL A 180 -6.98 -11.25 -18.64
C VAL A 180 -6.75 -12.32 -17.57
N MET A 181 -5.56 -12.33 -16.96
CA MET A 181 -5.16 -13.25 -15.90
C MET A 181 -4.18 -12.56 -14.93
N GLY A 182 -3.77 -13.27 -13.88
CA GLY A 182 -2.87 -12.80 -12.83
C GLY A 182 -3.58 -12.59 -11.49
N SER A 183 -2.79 -12.46 -10.43
CA SER A 183 -3.29 -12.26 -9.08
C SER A 183 -2.22 -11.65 -8.16
N ALA A 184 -2.62 -10.72 -7.30
CA ALA A 184 -1.82 -10.16 -6.21
C ALA A 184 -1.34 -11.24 -5.24
N SER A 185 -2.10 -12.32 -5.07
CA SER A 185 -1.74 -13.43 -4.17
C SER A 185 -0.59 -14.29 -4.70
N MET A 186 -0.16 -14.11 -5.95
CA MET A 186 1.05 -14.75 -6.49
C MET A 186 2.35 -14.05 -6.05
N TYR A 187 2.24 -12.88 -5.40
CA TYR A 187 3.37 -12.04 -5.06
C TYR A 187 3.42 -11.78 -3.56
N ASP A 188 4.48 -12.27 -2.91
CA ASP A 188 4.76 -12.00 -1.49
C ASP A 188 5.66 -10.76 -1.37
N GLY A 189 5.12 -9.69 -0.77
CA GLY A 189 5.84 -8.45 -0.55
C GLY A 189 6.79 -8.49 0.65
N SER A 190 6.81 -9.57 1.44
CA SER A 190 7.53 -9.62 2.72
C SER A 190 9.04 -9.39 2.55
N THR A 191 9.67 -10.08 1.60
CA THR A 191 11.11 -9.95 1.36
C THR A 191 11.50 -8.53 0.96
N LEU A 192 10.74 -7.92 0.03
CA LEU A 192 10.98 -6.53 -0.39
C LEU A 192 10.77 -5.56 0.77
N ALA A 193 9.70 -5.75 1.54
CA ALA A 193 9.39 -4.93 2.70
C ALA A 193 10.50 -4.97 3.76
N ALA A 194 11.03 -6.16 4.05
CA ALA A 194 12.08 -6.37 5.04
C ALA A 194 13.45 -5.81 4.59
N ILE A 195 13.86 -6.06 3.34
CA ILE A 195 15.18 -5.66 2.84
C ILE A 195 15.26 -4.16 2.59
N GLU A 196 14.25 -3.58 1.93
CA GLU A 196 14.28 -2.19 1.52
C GLU A 196 13.64 -1.24 2.53
N ASN A 197 13.13 -1.78 3.65
CA ASN A 197 12.44 -1.02 4.69
C ASN A 197 11.30 -0.15 4.11
N VAL A 198 10.46 -0.76 3.28
CA VAL A 198 9.31 -0.13 2.61
C VAL A 198 8.03 -0.86 2.94
N LEU A 199 6.91 -0.16 2.90
CA LEU A 199 5.60 -0.77 3.01
C LEU A 199 5.13 -1.20 1.62
N VAL A 200 4.87 -2.48 1.42
CA VAL A 200 4.43 -3.02 0.13
C VAL A 200 2.92 -3.28 0.18
N VAL A 201 2.21 -2.85 -0.84
CA VAL A 201 0.78 -3.10 -1.04
C VAL A 201 0.61 -3.86 -2.35
N THR A 202 -0.12 -4.96 -2.37
CA THR A 202 -0.50 -5.66 -3.60
C THR A 202 -2.02 -5.61 -3.77
N ILE A 203 -2.50 -5.34 -4.99
CA ILE A 203 -3.92 -5.09 -5.25
C ILE A 203 -4.50 -6.06 -6.28
N GLN A 204 -5.72 -6.53 -6.04
CA GLN A 204 -6.55 -7.18 -7.04
C GLN A 204 -7.28 -6.12 -7.90
N TYR A 205 -7.58 -6.45 -9.15
CA TYR A 205 -8.46 -5.68 -10.02
C TYR A 205 -9.21 -6.62 -10.98
N ARG A 206 -10.40 -6.25 -11.46
CA ARG A 206 -11.17 -7.09 -12.39
C ARG A 206 -10.41 -7.30 -13.70
N LEU A 207 -10.53 -8.52 -14.23
CA LEU A 207 -9.81 -8.99 -15.42
C LEU A 207 -10.77 -9.34 -16.56
N GLY A 208 -10.23 -9.45 -17.78
CA GLY A 208 -10.92 -9.89 -18.97
C GLY A 208 -12.20 -9.12 -19.25
N VAL A 209 -13.26 -9.84 -19.62
CA VAL A 209 -14.58 -9.26 -19.92
C VAL A 209 -15.12 -8.47 -18.72
N LEU A 210 -14.94 -8.95 -17.49
CA LEU A 210 -15.46 -8.30 -16.29
C LEU A 210 -14.77 -6.97 -15.96
N GLY A 211 -13.50 -6.82 -16.35
CA GLY A 211 -12.72 -5.60 -16.13
C GLY A 211 -12.75 -4.61 -17.29
N PHE A 212 -12.79 -5.09 -18.53
CA PHE A 212 -12.40 -4.28 -19.68
C PHE A 212 -13.35 -4.36 -20.89
N PHE A 213 -14.46 -5.09 -20.79
CA PHE A 213 -15.45 -5.13 -21.87
C PHE A 213 -16.02 -3.73 -22.15
N SER A 214 -16.09 -3.35 -23.43
CA SER A 214 -16.71 -2.10 -23.84
C SER A 214 -17.47 -2.25 -25.15
N THR A 215 -18.60 -1.56 -25.24
CA THR A 215 -19.36 -1.36 -26.48
C THR A 215 -18.94 -0.10 -27.24
N GLY A 216 -18.08 0.74 -26.67
CA GLY A 216 -17.74 2.04 -27.21
C GLY A 216 -18.83 3.11 -27.01
N ASP A 217 -19.85 2.80 -26.21
CA ASP A 217 -20.96 3.71 -25.87
C ASP A 217 -21.27 3.67 -24.35
N GLN A 218 -22.36 4.33 -23.96
CA GLN A 218 -22.77 4.45 -22.56
C GLN A 218 -23.26 3.15 -21.91
N HIS A 219 -23.53 2.09 -22.68
CA HIS A 219 -24.05 0.83 -22.14
C HIS A 219 -22.96 -0.04 -21.50
N ALA A 220 -21.74 0.04 -22.03
CA ALA A 220 -20.55 -0.58 -21.44
C ALA A 220 -19.33 0.32 -21.71
N THR A 221 -19.08 1.24 -20.77
CA THR A 221 -17.97 2.20 -20.88
C THR A 221 -16.59 1.55 -20.77
N GLY A 222 -16.53 0.32 -20.25
CA GLY A 222 -15.29 -0.42 -20.02
C GLY A 222 -14.39 0.22 -18.98
N ASN A 223 -13.11 -0.19 -18.98
CA ASN A 223 -12.05 0.29 -18.10
C ASN A 223 -12.34 0.15 -16.59
N TRP A 224 -13.28 -0.71 -16.19
CA TRP A 224 -13.60 -0.93 -14.79
C TRP A 224 -12.42 -1.50 -14.00
N GLY A 225 -11.58 -2.34 -14.62
CA GLY A 225 -10.33 -2.81 -14.01
C GLY A 225 -9.35 -1.67 -13.68
N TYR A 226 -9.26 -0.63 -14.52
CA TYR A 226 -8.48 0.58 -14.18
C TYR A 226 -9.13 1.39 -13.06
N LEU A 227 -10.47 1.46 -13.03
CA LEU A 227 -11.19 2.12 -11.94
C LEU A 227 -11.01 1.37 -10.61
N ASP A 228 -10.89 0.05 -10.63
CA ASP A 228 -10.56 -0.77 -9.44
C ASP A 228 -9.18 -0.40 -8.90
N GLN A 229 -8.18 -0.27 -9.78
CA GLN A 229 -6.84 0.18 -9.39
C GLN A 229 -6.86 1.58 -8.78
N VAL A 230 -7.63 2.51 -9.37
CA VAL A 230 -7.86 3.86 -8.79
C VAL A 230 -8.53 3.77 -7.42
N ALA A 231 -9.52 2.91 -7.24
CA ALA A 231 -10.20 2.71 -5.96
C ALA A 231 -9.23 2.18 -4.89
N ALA A 232 -8.37 1.22 -5.23
CA ALA A 232 -7.34 0.72 -4.34
C ALA A 232 -6.33 1.82 -3.94
N LEU A 233 -5.90 2.66 -4.89
CA LEU A 233 -5.00 3.79 -4.59
C LEU A 233 -5.66 4.83 -3.67
N ARG A 234 -6.96 5.11 -3.86
CA ARG A 234 -7.73 5.96 -2.94
C ARG A 234 -7.83 5.35 -1.55
N TRP A 235 -8.01 4.04 -1.47
CA TRP A 235 -8.01 3.32 -0.20
C TRP A 235 -6.64 3.46 0.50
N VAL A 236 -5.54 3.30 -0.24
CA VAL A 236 -4.18 3.48 0.28
C VAL A 236 -4.01 4.89 0.83
N GLN A 237 -4.39 5.92 0.07
CA GLN A 237 -4.33 7.32 0.54
C GLN A 237 -5.03 7.55 1.87
N GLN A 238 -6.20 6.94 2.06
CA GLN A 238 -7.00 7.13 3.26
C GLN A 238 -6.48 6.32 4.44
N ASN A 239 -5.92 5.13 4.22
CA ASN A 239 -5.72 4.15 5.30
C ASN A 239 -4.27 3.83 5.62
N ILE A 240 -3.32 4.09 4.71
CA ILE A 240 -1.96 3.53 4.82
C ILE A 240 -1.17 4.06 6.03
N ALA A 241 -1.50 5.26 6.51
CA ALA A 241 -0.95 5.85 7.72
C ALA A 241 -1.17 4.95 8.96
N HIS A 242 -2.30 4.24 9.02
CA HIS A 242 -2.58 3.31 10.12
C HIS A 242 -1.66 2.08 10.12
N PHE A 243 -1.02 1.78 9.00
CA PHE A 243 -0.08 0.67 8.87
C PHE A 243 1.38 1.13 8.97
N GLY A 244 1.60 2.42 9.26
CA GLY A 244 2.93 3.02 9.37
C GLY A 244 3.47 3.59 8.06
N GLY A 245 2.71 3.54 6.95
CA GLY A 245 3.10 4.11 5.65
C GLY A 245 2.86 5.63 5.57
N ASN A 246 3.59 6.32 4.71
CA ASN A 246 3.31 7.74 4.42
C ASN A 246 2.45 7.90 3.14
N PRO A 247 1.22 8.43 3.23
CA PRO A 247 0.35 8.63 2.07
C PRO A 247 0.91 9.63 1.04
N ASP A 248 1.77 10.56 1.45
CA ASP A 248 2.43 11.52 0.55
C ASP A 248 3.64 10.92 -0.18
N ARG A 249 4.05 9.69 0.18
CA ARG A 249 5.17 8.97 -0.43
C ARG A 249 4.73 7.59 -0.90
N VAL A 250 3.88 7.60 -1.93
CA VAL A 250 3.39 6.41 -2.63
C VAL A 250 4.02 6.30 -4.01
N THR A 251 4.56 5.12 -4.31
CA THR A 251 5.10 4.73 -5.61
C THR A 251 4.26 3.59 -6.16
N ILE A 252 3.73 3.73 -7.38
CA ILE A 252 3.07 2.62 -8.08
C ILE A 252 4.08 1.94 -9.01
N PHE A 253 4.04 0.62 -9.07
CA PHE A 253 4.93 -0.17 -9.93
C PHE A 253 4.22 -1.45 -10.41
N GLY A 254 4.63 -1.97 -11.55
CA GLY A 254 3.97 -3.12 -12.18
C GLY A 254 4.78 -3.67 -13.34
N GLU A 255 4.55 -4.94 -13.68
CA GLU A 255 5.19 -5.66 -14.77
C GLU A 255 4.17 -5.99 -15.87
N SER A 256 4.61 -6.03 -17.14
CA SER A 256 3.74 -6.31 -18.29
C SER A 256 2.49 -5.42 -18.31
N ALA A 257 1.29 -6.00 -18.36
CA ALA A 257 0.02 -5.29 -18.29
C ALA A 257 -0.13 -4.42 -17.02
N GLY A 258 0.54 -4.76 -15.92
CA GLY A 258 0.64 -3.94 -14.73
C GLY A 258 1.50 -2.69 -14.94
N GLY A 259 2.58 -2.80 -15.71
CA GLY A 259 3.40 -1.65 -16.14
C GLY A 259 2.64 -0.73 -17.12
N THR A 260 1.87 -1.33 -18.03
CA THR A 260 0.92 -0.58 -18.89
C THR A 260 -0.16 0.11 -18.04
N SER A 261 -0.64 -0.55 -16.98
CA SER A 261 -1.59 0.04 -16.04
C SER A 261 -0.99 1.24 -15.32
N VAL A 262 0.24 1.13 -14.79
CA VAL A 262 0.98 2.27 -14.21
C VAL A 262 1.06 3.43 -15.19
N SER A 263 1.46 3.17 -16.44
CA SER A 263 1.55 4.19 -17.48
C SER A 263 0.20 4.86 -17.77
N SER A 264 -0.88 4.07 -17.80
CA SER A 264 -2.24 4.55 -18.06
C SER A 264 -2.77 5.39 -16.89
N LEU A 265 -2.47 5.01 -15.65
CA LEU A 265 -2.85 5.77 -14.45
C LEU A 265 -2.12 7.11 -14.38
N VAL A 266 -0.83 7.14 -14.74
CA VAL A 266 -0.05 8.39 -14.79
C VAL A 266 -0.63 9.40 -15.77
N VAL A 267 -1.32 9.00 -16.84
CA VAL A 267 -1.93 9.96 -17.79
C VAL A 267 -3.42 10.23 -17.52
N SER A 268 -4.02 9.57 -16.52
CA SER A 268 -5.44 9.66 -16.20
C SER A 268 -5.74 10.78 -15.22
N PHE A 269 -6.52 11.81 -15.60
CA PHE A 269 -6.90 12.91 -14.70
C PHE A 269 -7.52 12.45 -13.37
N GLN A 270 -8.24 11.32 -13.37
CA GLN A 270 -8.86 10.78 -12.14
C GLN A 270 -7.83 10.27 -11.12
N ALA A 271 -6.63 9.89 -11.56
CA ALA A 271 -5.52 9.58 -10.68
C ALA A 271 -4.85 10.84 -10.10
N TRP A 272 -4.96 11.97 -10.79
CA TRP A 272 -4.30 13.22 -10.39
C TRP A 272 -5.09 13.99 -9.32
N TRP A 273 -6.40 13.74 -9.22
CA TRP A 273 -7.27 14.41 -8.25
C TRP A 273 -7.31 13.73 -6.87
N MET A 274 -6.30 12.92 -6.54
CA MET A 274 -6.23 12.10 -5.32
C MET A 274 -5.78 12.86 -4.05
N GLY A 275 -5.50 14.18 -4.11
CA GLY A 275 -5.08 14.97 -2.95
C GLY A 275 -6.24 15.65 -2.19
N PRO A 276 -6.15 15.83 -0.86
CA PRO A 276 -7.16 16.58 -0.10
C PRO A 276 -7.24 18.03 -0.59
N SER A 277 -8.48 18.51 -0.78
CA SER A 277 -8.76 19.90 -1.11
C SER A 277 -8.69 20.76 0.16
N TYR A 278 -7.51 21.24 0.55
CA TYR A 278 -7.39 22.32 1.51
C TYR A 278 -7.46 23.67 0.78
N PRO A 279 -8.27 24.65 1.23
CA PRO A 279 -8.25 25.98 0.65
C PRO A 279 -6.88 26.63 0.91
N GLY A 280 -6.13 26.91 -0.16
CA GLY A 280 -4.88 27.68 -0.11
C GLY A 280 -3.59 26.90 -0.41
N THR A 281 -3.63 25.58 -0.59
CA THR A 281 -2.49 24.82 -1.10
C THR A 281 -2.59 24.64 -2.62
N PRO A 282 -1.50 24.85 -3.40
CA PRO A 282 -1.48 24.46 -4.80
C PRO A 282 -1.88 22.98 -4.88
N ARG A 283 -2.78 22.63 -5.82
CA ARG A 283 -3.11 21.23 -6.14
C ARG A 283 -1.78 20.51 -6.36
N SER A 284 -1.35 19.72 -5.38
CA SER A 284 0.02 19.22 -5.34
C SER A 284 0.20 18.32 -6.55
N PHE A 285 1.10 18.73 -7.43
CA PHE A 285 1.72 17.90 -8.43
C PHE A 285 2.05 16.56 -7.77
N TRP A 286 1.54 15.46 -8.31
CA TRP A 286 2.04 14.12 -8.02
C TRP A 286 3.21 13.86 -8.95
N PRO A 287 4.49 14.09 -8.57
CA PRO A 287 5.55 13.32 -9.17
C PRO A 287 5.45 11.93 -8.55
N LEU A 288 4.62 11.05 -9.09
CA LEU A 288 4.81 9.61 -8.84
C LEU A 288 6.20 9.29 -9.40
N PRO A 289 7.22 8.96 -8.60
CA PRO A 289 8.45 8.43 -9.17
C PRO A 289 8.09 7.11 -9.87
N ILE A 290 8.13 7.11 -11.20
CA ILE A 290 7.80 5.95 -12.01
C ILE A 290 8.99 5.00 -11.99
N PHE A 291 8.81 3.80 -11.47
CA PHE A 291 9.76 2.72 -11.72
C PHE A 291 9.49 2.13 -13.10
N ASN A 292 10.50 2.20 -13.97
CA ASN A 292 10.43 1.81 -15.37
C ASN A 292 10.33 0.26 -15.50
N VAL A 293 9.75 -0.23 -16.59
CA VAL A 293 9.41 -1.65 -16.84
C VAL A 293 10.57 -2.62 -16.53
N PHE A 294 11.83 -2.22 -16.77
CA PHE A 294 13.01 -3.05 -16.53
C PHE A 294 13.35 -3.27 -15.04
N GLN A 295 13.06 -2.32 -14.14
CA GLN A 295 13.25 -2.52 -12.70
C GLN A 295 12.13 -3.38 -12.10
N ALA A 296 10.92 -3.31 -12.69
CA ALA A 296 9.78 -4.12 -12.25
C ALA A 296 10.01 -5.62 -12.43
N SER A 297 10.76 -6.07 -13.44
CA SER A 297 11.07 -7.50 -13.62
C SER A 297 11.93 -8.08 -12.48
N LEU A 298 12.92 -7.33 -11.99
CA LEU A 298 13.75 -7.76 -10.85
C LEU A 298 12.92 -7.81 -9.57
N VAL A 299 12.12 -6.78 -9.31
CA VAL A 299 11.25 -6.73 -8.12
C VAL A 299 10.16 -7.81 -8.18
N SER A 300 9.57 -8.04 -9.35
CA SER A 300 8.63 -9.14 -9.59
C SER A 300 9.26 -10.49 -9.27
N THR A 301 10.52 -10.70 -9.67
CA THR A 301 11.26 -11.93 -9.38
C THR A 301 11.45 -12.11 -7.87
N MET A 302 11.85 -11.05 -7.15
CA MET A 302 11.98 -11.09 -5.69
C MET A 302 10.65 -11.43 -5.00
N MET A 303 9.54 -10.85 -5.46
CA MET A 303 8.20 -11.09 -4.91
C MET A 303 7.63 -12.47 -5.29
N SER A 304 8.06 -13.05 -6.41
CA SER A 304 7.62 -14.38 -6.88
C SER A 304 8.43 -15.51 -6.26
N MET A 305 9.73 -15.31 -6.01
CA MET A 305 10.63 -16.34 -5.46
C MET A 305 10.40 -16.64 -3.97
N ALA A 306 9.84 -15.68 -3.22
CA ALA A 306 9.53 -15.86 -1.80
C ALA A 306 8.46 -16.95 -1.55
N GLY A 307 7.61 -17.25 -2.54
CA GLY A 307 6.64 -18.34 -2.49
C GLY A 307 7.16 -19.72 -2.93
N SER A 308 8.41 -19.83 -3.41
CA SER A 308 8.88 -20.99 -4.18
C SER A 308 9.74 -21.99 -3.42
N PHE A 309 9.92 -21.87 -2.10
CA PHE A 309 10.71 -22.84 -1.35
C PHE A 309 9.82 -23.70 -0.44
N PRO A 310 9.70 -25.01 -0.74
CA PRO A 310 8.89 -25.91 0.06
C PRO A 310 9.55 -26.17 1.43
N TRP A 311 8.68 -26.58 2.34
CA TRP A 311 8.92 -27.33 3.58
C TRP A 311 10.19 -28.19 3.61
#